data_AF-A0AB73KUK3-F1
#
_entry.id   AF-A0AB73KUK3-F1
#
_cell.length_a   1.000
_cell.length_b   1.000
_cell.length_c   1.000
_cell.angle_alpha   90.00
_cell.angle_beta   90.00
_cell.angle_gamma   90.00
#
_symmetry.space_group_name_H-M   'P 1'
#
loop_
_entity.id
_entity.type
_entity.pdbx_description
1 polymer ?
#
loop_
_entity_poly.entity_id
_entity_poly.type
_entity_poly.pdbx_seq_one_letter_code
_entity_poly.pdbx_strand_id
1 'polypeptide(L)' 'MTTDVVLHLDRASAEDLHEVPWLVGEHHAAGAHIPALPHETNERLAAQIIQSLADALGKKHRFS' A
#
# COMPACT_ATOMS: atom_id res chain seq x y z
N MET A 1 -18.82 -10.44 13.51
CA MET A 1 -18.76 -9.04 13.05
C MET A 1 -17.41 -8.88 12.38
N THR A 2 -17.38 -8.61 11.09
CA THR A 2 -16.15 -8.13 10.45
C THR A 2 -15.81 -6.79 11.10
N THR A 3 -14.62 -6.70 11.68
CA THR A 3 -14.11 -5.42 12.18
C THR A 3 -13.58 -4.68 10.97
N ASP A 4 -14.31 -3.65 10.54
CA ASP A 4 -13.88 -2.84 9.41
C ASP A 4 -12.62 -2.04 9.78
N VAL A 5 -11.70 -1.92 8.82
CA VAL A 5 -10.51 -1.08 8.92
C VAL A 5 -10.68 0.12 8.02
N VAL A 6 -10.60 1.32 8.61
CA VAL A 6 -10.70 2.60 7.90
C VAL A 6 -9.32 3.25 7.89
N LEU A 7 -8.82 3.59 6.70
CA LEU A 7 -7.58 4.34 6.51
C LEU A 7 -7.92 5.78 6.13
N HIS A 8 -7.32 6.74 6.85
CA HIS A 8 -7.42 8.16 6.52
C HIS A 8 -6.20 8.56 5.70
N LEU A 9 -6.38 8.61 4.37
CA LEU A 9 -5.33 8.92 3.41
C LEU A 9 -5.58 10.30 2.79
N ASP A 10 -4.50 11.03 2.48
CA ASP A 10 -4.59 12.13 1.53
C ASP A 10 -4.85 11.61 0.11
N ARG A 11 -5.17 12.52 -0.82
CA ARG A 11 -5.51 12.15 -2.21
C ARG A 11 -4.38 11.38 -2.90
N ALA A 12 -3.13 11.83 -2.79
CA ALA A 12 -2.02 11.20 -3.49
C ALA A 12 -1.77 9.78 -2.95
N SER A 13 -1.84 9.61 -1.62
CA SER A 13 -1.75 8.31 -0.98
C SER A 13 -2.92 7.37 -1.39
N ALA A 14 -4.13 7.89 -1.54
CA ALA A 14 -5.28 7.11 -2.00
C ALA A 14 -5.14 6.68 -3.48
N GLU A 15 -4.64 7.57 -4.34
CA GLU A 15 -4.34 7.29 -5.74
C GLU A 15 -3.25 6.22 -5.86
N ASP A 16 -2.15 6.35 -5.13
CA ASP A 16 -1.08 5.33 -5.11
C ASP A 16 -1.60 3.96 -4.62
N LEU A 17 -2.46 3.94 -3.58
CA LEU A 17 -3.09 2.70 -3.10
C LEU A 17 -4.01 2.06 -4.14
N HIS A 18 -4.61 2.85 -5.03
CA HIS A 18 -5.46 2.30 -6.08
C HIS A 18 -4.64 1.80 -7.26
N GLU A 19 -3.70 2.61 -7.74
CA GLU A 19 -2.97 2.37 -9.00
C GLU A 19 -1.91 1.28 -8.86
N VAL A 20 -1.17 1.24 -7.74
CA VAL A 20 -0.05 0.30 -7.59
C VAL A 20 -0.51 -1.15 -7.53
N PRO A 21 -1.52 -1.54 -6.72
CA PRO A 21 -2.03 -2.91 -6.74
C PRO A 21 -2.62 -3.30 -8.08
N TRP A 22 -3.28 -2.36 -8.78
CA TRP A 22 -3.78 -2.60 -10.14
C TRP A 22 -2.63 -2.92 -11.10
N LEU A 23 -1.61 -2.06 -11.16
CA LEU A 23 -0.43 -2.26 -12.00
C LEU A 23 0.28 -3.57 -11.68
N VAL A 24 0.51 -3.86 -10.40
CA VAL A 24 1.14 -5.12 -9.97
C VAL A 24 0.29 -6.32 -10.40
N GLY A 25 -1.04 -6.24 -10.27
CA GLY A 25 -1.99 -7.27 -10.70
C GLY A 25 -1.92 -7.55 -12.19
N GLU A 26 -1.94 -6.51 -13.02
CA GLU A 26 -1.84 -6.62 -14.49
C GLU A 26 -0.54 -7.28 -14.91
N HIS A 27 0.59 -6.84 -14.36
CA HIS A 27 1.90 -7.42 -14.67
C HIS A 27 2.00 -8.88 -14.18
N HIS A 28 1.46 -9.18 -12.99
CA HIS A 28 1.45 -10.54 -12.45
C HIS A 28 0.59 -11.48 -13.31
N ALA A 29 -0.61 -11.05 -13.72
CA ALA A 29 -1.50 -11.83 -14.58
C ALA A 29 -0.88 -12.07 -15.97
N ALA A 30 -0.14 -11.10 -16.48
CA ALA A 30 0.60 -11.21 -17.75
C ALA A 30 1.90 -12.05 -17.63
N GLY A 31 2.31 -12.47 -16.43
CA GLY A 31 3.60 -13.11 -16.20
C GLY A 31 4.81 -12.21 -16.53
N ALA A 32 4.60 -10.90 -16.50
CA ALA A 32 5.57 -9.89 -16.88
C ALA A 32 6.37 -9.37 -15.68
N HIS A 33 7.49 -8.72 -15.96
CA HIS A 33 8.26 -8.00 -14.95
C HIS A 33 7.46 -6.82 -14.41
N ILE A 34 7.39 -6.68 -13.09
CA ILE A 34 6.77 -5.52 -12.44
C ILE A 34 7.77 -4.36 -12.47
N PRO A 35 7.43 -3.20 -13.04
CA PRO A 35 8.34 -2.07 -13.12
C PRO A 35 8.64 -1.50 -11.73
N ALA A 36 9.81 -0.89 -11.60
CA ALA A 36 10.15 -0.12 -10.42
C ALA A 36 9.20 1.09 -10.28
N LEU A 37 8.64 1.27 -9.10
CA LEU A 37 7.80 2.41 -8.77
C LEU A 37 8.66 3.66 -8.53
N PRO A 38 8.11 4.87 -8.78
CA PRO A 38 8.75 6.12 -8.37
C PRO A 38 9.09 6.10 -6.87
N HIS A 39 10.23 6.71 -6.51
CA HIS A 39 10.70 6.70 -5.13
C HIS A 39 9.66 7.27 -4.15
N GLU A 40 9.03 8.39 -4.49
CA GLU A 40 8.01 9.02 -3.64
C GLU A 40 6.75 8.14 -3.47
N THR A 41 6.31 7.46 -4.53
CA THR A 41 5.20 6.50 -4.45
C THR A 41 5.56 5.34 -3.52
N ASN A 42 6.78 4.81 -3.64
CA ASN A 42 7.28 3.76 -2.73
C ASN A 42 7.32 4.23 -1.27
N GLU A 43 7.78 5.46 -1.02
CA GLU A 43 7.82 6.03 0.33
C GLU A 43 6.41 6.22 0.91
N ARG A 44 5.45 6.75 0.13
CA ARG A 44 4.06 6.90 0.58
C ARG A 44 3.41 5.55 0.88
N LEU A 45 3.61 4.54 0.03
CA LEU A 45 3.13 3.18 0.26
C LEU A 45 3.69 2.57 1.53
N ALA A 46 5.00 2.61 1.72
CA ALA A 46 5.64 1.99 2.87
C ALA A 46 5.35 2.75 4.17
N ALA A 47 5.61 4.06 4.19
CA ALA A 47 5.62 4.84 5.42
C ALA A 47 4.22 5.28 5.87
N GLN A 48 3.30 5.51 4.93
CA GLN A 48 1.97 6.03 5.29
C GLN A 48 0.92 4.92 5.23
N ILE A 49 0.81 4.23 4.08
CA ILE A 49 -0.32 3.34 3.84
C ILE A 49 -0.14 2.01 4.59
N ILE A 50 1.00 1.34 4.41
CA ILE A 50 1.28 0.05 5.07
C ILE A 50 1.41 0.23 6.58
N GLN A 51 2.05 1.30 7.04
CA GLN A 51 2.17 1.56 8.48
C GLN A 51 0.81 1.86 9.11
N SER A 52 -0.02 2.73 8.50
CA SER A 52 -1.37 3.02 9.01
C SER A 52 -2.25 1.77 9.04
N LEU A 53 -2.13 0.90 8.04
CA LEU A 53 -2.82 -0.39 8.01
C LEU A 53 -2.30 -1.34 9.10
N ALA A 54 -0.99 -1.40 9.31
CA ALA A 54 -0.39 -2.21 10.37
C ALA A 54 -0.90 -1.75 11.75
N ASP A 55 -0.93 -0.44 11.99
CA ASP A 55 -1.43 0.15 13.23
C ASP A 55 -2.92 -0.12 13.43
N ALA A 56 -3.74 0.05 12.40
CA ALA A 56 -5.17 -0.25 12.45
C ALA A 56 -5.47 -1.75 12.69
N LEU A 57 -4.60 -2.62 12.19
CA LEU A 57 -4.65 -4.07 12.44
C LEU A 57 -4.03 -4.48 13.80
N GLY A 58 -3.53 -3.53 14.59
CA GLY A 58 -2.85 -3.80 15.86
C GLY A 58 -1.49 -4.51 15.71
N LYS A 59 -0.95 -4.54 14.50
CA LYS A 59 0.35 -5.14 14.17
C LYS A 59 1.43 -4.07 14.35
N LYS A 60 1.83 -3.81 15.58
CA LYS A 60 3.00 -2.96 15.84
C LYS A 60 4.24 -3.62 15.22
N HIS A 61 4.84 -2.98 14.22
CA HIS A 61 6.14 -3.35 13.69
C HIS A 61 7.17 -3.20 14.82
N ARG A 62 7.52 -4.30 15.47
CA ARG A 62 8.59 -4.35 16.46
C ARG A 62 9.91 -4.41 15.69
N PHE A 63 10.34 -3.29 15.13
CA PHE A 63 11.75 -3.11 14.79
C PHE A 63 12.50 -2.95 16.11
N SER A 64 13.02 -4.08 16.59
CA SER A 64 14.10 -4.18 17.55
C SER A 64 15.43 -4.12 16.82
#